data_AF-G2NTD1-F1
#
_entry.id   AF-G2NTD1-F1
#
_cell.length_a   1.000
_cell.length_b   1.000
_cell.length_c   1.000
_cell.angle_alpha   90.00
_cell.angle_beta   90.00
_cell.angle_gamma   90.00
#
_symmetry.space_group_name_H-M   'P 1'
#
loop_
_entity.id
_entity.type
_entity.pdbx_description
1 polymer ?
#
loop_
_entity_poly.entity_id
_entity_poly.type
_entity_poly.pdbx_seq_one_letter_code
_entity_poly.pdbx_strand_id
1 'polypeptide(L)'
;MPTFEAEWAQMKREASGDTGMSLASADDKPAWAQSGSGNLKSNKNAWTTASRAVGKLRGDITTALTKLEEEQTGLGAGSDSGGGIQSAAAQRELYRSWKRYLKGVSAKCGAIQDRLERAGDHQYKNDEATKCAFDGLDVLYKDTKPVGGDSRGR
;
A
#
# COMPACT_ATOMS: atom_id res chain seq x y z
N MET A 1 18.88 7.58 -18.12
CA MET A 1 17.68 6.90 -17.58
C MET A 1 17.94 6.59 -16.12
N PRO A 2 17.06 6.98 -15.19
CA PRO A 2 17.18 6.57 -13.79
C PRO A 2 17.10 5.04 -13.70
N THR A 3 17.88 4.46 -12.78
CA THR A 3 17.86 3.01 -12.52
C THR A 3 16.69 2.66 -11.62
N PHE A 4 16.26 1.40 -11.64
CA PHE A 4 15.22 0.90 -10.74
C PHE A 4 15.50 1.22 -9.27
N GLU A 5 16.76 1.12 -8.83
CA GLU A 5 17.16 1.50 -7.47
C GLU A 5 16.97 2.99 -7.17
N ALA A 6 17.20 3.87 -8.15
CA ALA A 6 16.97 5.29 -7.99
C ALA A 6 15.47 5.61 -7.88
N GLU A 7 14.64 4.97 -8.69
CA GLU A 7 13.18 5.12 -8.65
C GLU A 7 12.59 4.55 -7.36
N TRP A 8 13.09 3.39 -6.91
CA TRP A 8 12.68 2.77 -5.66
C TRP A 8 13.11 3.59 -4.44
N ALA A 9 14.33 4.15 -4.45
CA ALA A 9 14.81 5.04 -3.40
C ALA A 9 14.05 6.38 -3.38
N GLN A 10 13.59 6.86 -4.54
CA GLN A 10 12.72 8.03 -4.63
C GLN A 10 11.34 7.73 -4.05
N MET A 11 10.71 6.62 -4.46
CA MET A 11 9.40 6.23 -3.95
C MET A 11 9.40 6.00 -2.43
N LYS A 12 10.48 5.42 -1.87
CA LYS A 12 10.67 5.31 -0.42
C LYS A 12 10.84 6.68 0.26
N ARG A 13 11.58 7.61 -0.34
CA ARG A 13 11.76 8.96 0.21
C ARG A 13 10.48 9.79 0.14
N GLU A 14 9.70 9.65 -0.93
CA GLU A 14 8.38 10.28 -1.05
C GLU A 14 7.39 9.69 -0.04
N ALA A 15 7.44 8.38 0.21
CA ALA A 15 6.64 7.73 1.25
C ALA A 15 7.07 8.11 2.68
N SER A 16 8.38 8.29 2.93
CA SER A 16 8.91 8.66 4.25
C SER A 16 8.90 10.17 4.51
N GLY A 17 8.94 10.99 3.47
CA GLY A 17 9.09 12.45 3.54
C GLY A 17 7.81 13.19 3.95
N ASP A 18 6.64 12.56 3.77
CA ASP A 18 5.33 13.13 4.11
C ASP A 18 4.60 12.34 5.21
N THR A 19 5.22 11.31 5.78
CA THR A 19 4.59 10.43 6.79
C THR A 19 5.59 9.91 7.81
N GLY A 20 6.25 10.82 8.51
CA GLY A 20 6.99 10.48 9.72
C GLY A 20 6.02 9.98 10.80
N MET A 21 5.86 8.65 10.93
CA MET A 21 5.15 8.04 12.06
C MET A 21 5.99 8.21 13.32
N SER A 22 5.77 9.29 14.06
CA SER A 22 6.26 9.43 15.44
C SER A 22 5.43 8.53 16.34
N LEU A 23 6.05 7.47 16.87
CA LEU A 23 5.42 6.57 17.84
C LEU A 23 5.40 7.25 19.21
N ALA A 24 4.22 7.32 19.82
CA ALA A 24 3.87 8.12 21.01
C ALA A 24 4.51 7.69 22.35
N SER A 25 5.73 7.16 22.36
CA SER A 25 6.38 6.63 23.57
C SER A 25 7.76 7.24 23.88
N ALA A 26 8.20 8.27 23.17
CA ALA A 26 9.56 8.79 23.32
C ALA A 26 9.71 10.06 24.16
N ASP A 27 8.63 10.60 24.76
CA ASP A 27 8.73 11.82 25.58
C ASP A 27 8.09 11.64 26.97
N ASP A 28 8.92 11.80 28.00
CA ASP A 28 8.61 11.73 29.44
C ASP A 28 7.77 12.93 29.93
N LYS A 29 6.56 13.14 29.39
CA LYS A 29 5.62 14.16 29.91
C LYS A 29 4.20 13.62 30.13
N PRO A 30 3.50 14.09 31.18
CA PRO A 30 2.21 13.53 31.58
C PRO A 30 1.13 13.70 30.52
N ALA A 31 0.39 12.61 30.32
CA ALA A 31 -0.45 12.26 29.16
C ALA A 31 -1.66 13.17 28.83
N TRP A 32 -1.83 14.31 29.50
CA TRP A 32 -2.96 15.23 29.25
C TRP A 32 -2.54 16.59 28.68
N ALA A 33 -1.23 16.92 28.69
CA ALA A 33 -0.73 18.22 28.24
C ALA A 33 -0.23 18.22 26.78
N GLN A 34 -0.03 17.04 26.19
CA GLN A 34 0.25 16.91 24.77
C GLN A 34 -1.07 16.58 24.07
N SER A 35 -1.76 17.62 23.61
CA SER A 35 -2.58 17.48 22.41
C SER A 35 -1.69 16.81 21.36
N GLY A 36 -1.96 15.52 21.12
CA GLY A 36 -1.24 14.66 20.19
C GLY A 36 -1.46 15.16 18.76
N SER A 37 -0.87 16.30 18.44
CA SER A 37 -0.83 16.93 17.13
C SER A 37 0.31 16.34 16.28
N GLY A 38 0.62 15.06 16.47
CA GLY A 38 1.12 14.24 15.37
C GLY A 38 -0.10 13.80 14.61
N ASN A 39 -0.57 14.64 13.68
CA ASN A 39 -1.80 14.49 12.91
C ASN A 39 -1.77 13.17 12.10
N LEU A 40 -2.03 12.02 12.74
CA LEU A 40 -2.34 10.74 12.10
C LEU A 40 -3.75 10.86 11.50
N LYS A 41 -3.92 11.83 10.60
CA LYS A 41 -5.13 12.00 9.83
C LYS A 41 -5.24 10.77 8.94
N SER A 42 -6.35 10.05 8.99
CA SER A 42 -6.60 8.96 8.05
C SER A 42 -6.42 9.47 6.63
N ASN A 43 -5.35 8.98 5.98
CA ASN A 43 -5.06 9.35 4.61
C ASN A 43 -5.56 8.23 3.69
N LYS A 44 -6.89 8.18 3.51
CA LYS A 44 -7.53 7.29 2.53
C LYS A 44 -6.86 7.37 1.15
N ASN A 45 -6.38 8.56 0.77
CA ASN A 45 -5.71 8.76 -0.51
C ASN A 45 -4.36 8.02 -0.57
N ALA A 46 -3.57 8.00 0.51
CA ALA A 46 -2.32 7.24 0.57
C ALA A 46 -2.56 5.74 0.41
N TRP A 47 -3.52 5.17 1.15
CA TRP A 47 -3.89 3.75 1.02
C TRP A 47 -4.40 3.40 -0.39
N THR A 48 -5.25 4.26 -0.95
CA THR A 48 -5.78 4.08 -2.30
C THR A 48 -4.68 4.18 -3.36
N THR A 49 -3.73 5.12 -3.20
CA THR A 49 -2.61 5.30 -4.12
C THR A 49 -1.66 4.11 -4.07
N ALA A 50 -1.32 3.64 -2.87
CA ALA A 50 -0.50 2.44 -2.70
C ALA A 50 -1.17 1.21 -3.30
N SER A 51 -2.48 1.02 -3.07
CA SER A 51 -3.26 -0.04 -3.71
C SER A 51 -3.15 0.03 -5.24
N ARG A 52 -3.43 1.20 -5.84
CA ARG A 52 -3.36 1.41 -7.29
C ARG A 52 -1.98 1.09 -7.86
N ALA A 53 -0.91 1.50 -7.17
CA ALA A 53 0.46 1.21 -7.59
C ALA A 53 0.74 -0.31 -7.61
N VAL A 54 0.33 -1.03 -6.56
CA VAL A 54 0.45 -2.49 -6.49
C VAL A 54 -0.41 -3.18 -7.55
N GLY A 55 -1.62 -2.68 -7.80
CA GLY A 55 -2.50 -3.15 -8.87
C GLY A 55 -1.89 -2.95 -10.26
N LYS A 56 -1.23 -1.80 -10.50
CA LYS A 56 -0.49 -1.55 -11.74
C LYS A 56 0.64 -2.56 -11.92
N LEU A 57 1.45 -2.80 -10.89
CA LEU A 57 2.53 -3.80 -10.93
C LEU A 57 1.98 -5.20 -11.26
N ARG A 58 0.84 -5.59 -10.67
CA ARG A 58 0.16 -6.84 -11.00
C ARG A 58 -0.25 -6.91 -12.47
N GLY A 59 -0.78 -5.82 -13.02
CA GLY A 59 -1.13 -5.71 -14.43
C GLY A 59 0.08 -5.84 -15.35
N ASP A 60 1.18 -5.16 -15.02
CA ASP A 60 2.44 -5.23 -15.76
C ASP A 60 3.02 -6.66 -15.75
N ILE A 61 2.98 -7.36 -14.60
CA ILE A 61 3.37 -8.78 -14.49
C ILE A 61 2.47 -9.68 -15.37
N THR A 62 1.16 -9.45 -15.36
CA THR A 62 0.22 -10.25 -16.16
C THR A 62 0.48 -10.05 -17.65
N THR A 63 0.78 -8.83 -18.07
CA THR A 63 1.15 -8.51 -19.45
C THR A 63 2.47 -9.17 -19.85
N ALA A 64 3.47 -9.14 -18.97
CA ALA A 64 4.75 -9.82 -19.20
C ALA A 64 4.59 -11.35 -19.29
N LEU A 65 3.70 -11.93 -18.48
CA LEU A 65 3.34 -13.35 -18.57
C LEU A 65 2.71 -13.69 -19.91
N THR A 66 1.73 -12.92 -20.38
CA THR A 66 1.10 -13.16 -21.69
C THR A 66 2.14 -13.15 -22.81
N LYS A 67 3.01 -12.13 -22.85
CA LYS A 67 4.09 -12.06 -23.84
C LYS A 67 5.03 -13.26 -23.75
N LEU A 68 5.42 -13.65 -22.54
CA LEU A 68 6.27 -14.83 -22.34
C LEU A 68 5.60 -16.13 -22.84
N GLU A 69 4.28 -16.26 -22.68
CA GLU A 69 3.51 -17.39 -23.20
C GLU A 69 3.45 -17.39 -24.74
N GLU A 70 3.19 -16.24 -25.36
CA GLU A 70 3.17 -16.07 -26.82
C GLU A 70 4.51 -16.46 -27.46
N GLU A 71 5.62 -15.89 -26.95
CA GLU A 71 6.98 -16.15 -27.44
C GLU A 71 7.40 -17.62 -27.24
N GLN A 72 6.99 -18.24 -26.13
CA GLN A 72 7.30 -19.66 -25.88
C GLN A 72 6.52 -20.58 -26.84
N THR A 73 5.32 -20.20 -27.26
CA THR A 73 4.49 -21.00 -28.17
C THR A 73 5.14 -21.10 -29.55
N GLY A 74 5.80 -20.03 -30.02
CA GLY A 74 6.61 -20.01 -31.24
C GLY A 74 7.81 -20.97 -31.23
N LEU A 75 8.23 -21.43 -30.05
CA LEU A 75 9.36 -22.36 -29.85
C LEU A 75 8.92 -23.83 -29.67
N GLY A 76 7.67 -24.15 -29.98
CA GLY A 76 7.17 -25.54 -29.93
C GLY A 76 6.67 -25.98 -28.56
N ALA A 77 5.96 -25.10 -27.84
CA ALA A 77 5.40 -25.35 -26.49
C ALA A 77 4.47 -26.58 -26.37
N GLY A 78 4.10 -27.23 -27.47
CA GLY A 78 3.23 -28.42 -27.50
C GLY A 78 3.91 -29.74 -27.85
N SER A 79 5.23 -29.78 -28.05
CA SER A 79 5.92 -31.03 -28.39
C SER A 79 6.69 -31.58 -27.19
N ASP A 80 6.12 -32.60 -26.55
CA ASP A 80 6.85 -33.44 -25.57
C ASP A 80 8.03 -34.18 -26.21
N SER A 81 8.09 -34.21 -27.56
CA SER A 81 9.13 -34.83 -28.39
C SER A 81 9.98 -33.81 -29.19
N GLY A 82 9.87 -32.52 -28.88
CA GLY A 82 10.41 -31.43 -29.70
C GLY A 82 11.91 -31.22 -29.55
N GLY A 83 12.69 -32.00 -30.31
CA GLY A 83 14.07 -31.73 -30.72
C GLY A 83 15.13 -32.15 -29.72
N GLY A 84 16.01 -33.08 -30.11
CA GLY A 84 17.14 -33.60 -29.32
C GLY A 84 18.26 -32.59 -28.99
N ILE A 85 17.92 -31.32 -28.81
CA ILE A 85 18.83 -30.21 -28.50
C ILE A 85 18.60 -29.77 -27.06
N GLN A 86 19.61 -29.96 -26.21
CA GLN A 86 19.55 -29.68 -24.77
C GLN A 86 19.11 -28.23 -24.44
N SER A 87 19.45 -27.26 -25.28
CA SER A 87 19.08 -25.85 -25.11
C SER A 87 17.56 -25.63 -25.11
N ALA A 88 16.81 -26.37 -25.96
CA ALA A 88 15.35 -26.26 -26.01
C ALA A 88 14.66 -26.88 -24.78
N ALA A 89 15.26 -27.91 -24.18
CA ALA A 89 14.79 -28.46 -22.91
C ALA A 89 15.05 -27.49 -21.75
N ALA A 90 16.25 -26.92 -21.67
CA ALA A 90 16.61 -25.92 -20.67
C ALA A 90 15.70 -24.68 -20.74
N GLN A 91 15.38 -24.20 -21.95
CA GLN A 91 14.48 -23.06 -22.12
C GLN A 91 13.04 -23.35 -21.66
N ARG A 92 12.52 -24.56 -21.91
CA ARG A 92 11.19 -24.98 -21.41
C ARG A 92 11.14 -25.04 -19.89
N GLU A 93 12.20 -25.52 -19.26
CA GLU A 93 12.30 -25.57 -17.80
C GLU A 93 12.37 -24.16 -17.19
N LEU A 94 13.20 -23.28 -17.78
CA LEU A 94 13.29 -21.88 -17.40
C LEU A 94 11.93 -21.20 -17.51
N TYR A 95 11.24 -21.35 -18.64
CA TYR A 95 9.90 -20.82 -18.86
C TYR A 95 8.91 -21.28 -17.78
N ARG A 96 8.88 -22.58 -17.45
CA ARG A 96 8.00 -23.13 -16.41
C ARG A 96 8.29 -22.52 -15.04
N SER A 97 9.57 -22.38 -14.69
CA SER A 97 10.01 -21.78 -13.43
C SER A 97 9.58 -20.31 -13.33
N TRP A 98 9.87 -19.50 -14.36
CA TRP A 98 9.51 -18.08 -14.40
C TRP A 98 8.00 -17.87 -14.41
N LYS A 99 7.26 -18.66 -15.18
CA LYS A 99 5.79 -18.63 -15.20
C LYS A 99 5.21 -18.89 -13.81
N ARG A 100 5.73 -19.88 -13.09
CA ARG A 100 5.31 -20.19 -11.71
C ARG A 100 5.62 -19.02 -10.77
N TYR A 101 6.84 -18.50 -10.82
CA TYR A 101 7.27 -17.39 -9.98
C TYR A 101 6.42 -16.13 -10.20
N LEU A 102 6.27 -15.68 -11.44
CA LEU A 102 5.51 -14.49 -11.80
C LEU A 102 4.02 -14.62 -11.45
N LYS A 103 3.43 -15.80 -11.62
CA LYS A 103 2.06 -16.07 -11.12
C LYS A 103 1.96 -15.90 -9.60
N GLY A 104 2.95 -16.40 -8.86
CA GLY A 104 3.04 -16.23 -7.42
C GLY A 104 3.18 -14.77 -6.99
N VAL A 105 4.03 -14.00 -7.66
CA VAL A 105 4.18 -12.56 -7.39
C VAL A 105 2.90 -11.80 -7.72
N SER A 106 2.27 -12.06 -8.87
CA SER A 106 0.98 -11.45 -9.26
C SER A 106 -0.11 -11.72 -8.21
N ALA A 107 -0.21 -12.95 -7.69
CA ALA A 107 -1.14 -13.29 -6.63
C ALA A 107 -0.85 -12.53 -5.32
N LYS A 108 0.43 -12.41 -4.93
CA LYS A 108 0.84 -11.61 -3.76
C LYS A 108 0.49 -10.14 -3.93
N CYS A 109 0.75 -9.56 -5.10
CA CYS A 109 0.34 -8.18 -5.40
C CYS A 109 -1.19 -8.02 -5.27
N GLY A 110 -1.98 -8.97 -5.78
CA GLY A 110 -3.43 -8.95 -5.59
C GLY A 110 -3.86 -8.97 -4.13
N ALA A 111 -3.24 -9.82 -3.30
CA ALA A 111 -3.52 -9.89 -1.87
C ALA A 111 -3.12 -8.61 -1.11
N ILE A 112 -1.99 -7.98 -1.49
CA ILE A 112 -1.55 -6.71 -0.91
C ILE A 112 -2.50 -5.59 -1.32
N GLN A 113 -2.89 -5.53 -2.59
CA GLN A 113 -3.85 -4.55 -3.12
C GLN A 113 -5.16 -4.57 -2.33
N ASP A 114 -5.80 -5.74 -2.18
CA ASP A 114 -7.06 -5.88 -1.43
C ASP A 114 -6.90 -5.45 0.04
N ARG A 115 -5.78 -5.80 0.69
CA ARG A 115 -5.52 -5.39 2.08
C ARG A 115 -5.35 -3.88 2.21
N LEU A 116 -4.66 -3.23 1.27
CA LEU A 116 -4.49 -1.77 1.27
C LEU A 116 -5.82 -1.05 1.07
N GLU A 117 -6.68 -1.55 0.18
CA GLU A 117 -8.03 -1.00 -0.05
C GLU A 117 -8.89 -1.09 1.22
N ARG A 118 -8.92 -2.26 1.87
CA ARG A 118 -9.67 -2.47 3.11
C ARG A 118 -9.15 -1.62 4.27
N ALA A 119 -7.82 -1.51 4.41
CA ALA A 119 -7.22 -0.67 5.45
C ALA A 119 -7.65 0.79 5.30
N GLY A 120 -7.56 1.35 4.09
CA GLY A 120 -7.99 2.71 3.80
C GLY A 120 -9.49 2.94 4.03
N ASP A 121 -10.34 1.99 3.65
CA ASP A 121 -11.79 2.08 3.86
C ASP A 121 -12.17 2.02 5.35
N HIS A 122 -11.61 1.06 6.11
CA HIS A 122 -11.87 0.93 7.54
C HIS A 122 -11.40 2.14 8.33
N GLN A 123 -10.18 2.63 8.05
CA GLN A 123 -9.65 3.81 8.73
C GLN A 123 -10.52 5.04 8.44
N TYR A 124 -10.94 5.24 7.19
CA TYR A 124 -11.82 6.35 6.81
C TYR A 124 -13.17 6.31 7.54
N LYS A 125 -13.83 5.14 7.56
CA LYS A 125 -15.12 4.96 8.24
C LYS A 125 -15.03 5.17 9.75
N ASN A 126 -13.93 4.74 10.38
CA ASN A 126 -13.72 4.94 11.81
C ASN A 126 -13.56 6.43 12.15
N ASP A 127 -12.75 7.16 11.39
CA ASP A 127 -12.56 8.61 11.56
C ASP A 127 -13.88 9.37 11.38
N GLU A 128 -14.67 9.00 10.37
CA GLU A 128 -15.98 9.62 10.12
C GLU A 128 -16.98 9.35 11.26
N ALA A 129 -17.06 8.11 11.75
CA ALA A 129 -17.90 7.77 12.90
C ALA A 129 -17.47 8.51 14.18
N THR A 130 -16.16 8.61 14.42
CA THR A 130 -15.60 9.36 15.55
C THR A 130 -15.99 10.83 15.45
N LYS A 131 -15.80 11.45 14.27
CA LYS A 131 -16.20 12.83 14.03
C LYS A 131 -17.70 13.03 14.27
N CYS A 132 -18.57 12.16 13.74
CA CYS A 132 -20.01 12.26 13.96
C CYS A 132 -20.39 12.16 15.44
N ALA A 133 -19.71 11.33 16.23
CA ALA A 133 -19.96 11.24 17.66
C ALA A 133 -19.61 12.55 18.40
N PHE A 134 -18.47 13.18 18.05
CA PHE A 134 -18.08 14.47 18.62
C PHE A 134 -18.97 15.61 18.14
N ASP A 135 -19.31 15.66 16.85
CA ASP A 135 -20.26 16.65 16.30
C ASP A 135 -21.63 16.54 17.00
N GLY A 136 -22.07 15.31 17.32
CA GLY A 136 -23.29 15.07 18.10
C GLY A 136 -23.20 15.61 19.54
N LEU A 137 -22.07 15.44 20.21
CA LEU A 137 -21.84 16.02 21.54
C LEU A 137 -21.82 17.55 21.50
N ASP A 138 -21.16 18.14 20.51
CA ASP A 138 -21.13 19.60 20.33
C ASP A 138 -22.54 20.17 20.17
N VAL A 139 -23.41 19.50 19.39
CA VAL A 139 -24.82 19.86 19.26
C VAL A 139 -25.59 19.74 20.58
N LEU A 140 -25.38 18.67 21.34
CA LEU A 140 -26.09 18.42 22.60
C LEU A 140 -25.72 19.42 23.70
N TYR A 141 -24.48 19.92 23.71
CA TYR A 141 -23.96 20.79 24.76
C TYR A 141 -23.74 22.24 24.30
N LYS A 142 -24.43 22.69 23.24
CA LYS A 142 -24.33 24.08 22.74
C LYS A 142 -24.66 25.16 23.77
N ASP A 143 -25.51 24.82 24.74
CA ASP A 143 -25.96 25.69 25.83
C ASP A 143 -25.00 25.70 27.02
N THR A 144 -24.04 24.78 27.05
CA THR A 144 -23.07 24.66 28.13
C THR A 144 -21.93 25.66 27.88
N LYS A 145 -21.83 26.67 28.74
CA LYS A 145 -20.72 27.63 28.67
C LYS A 145 -19.38 26.88 28.80
N PRO A 146 -18.34 27.22 28.02
CA PRO A 146 -17.01 26.67 28.23
C PRO A 146 -16.52 27.04 29.63
N VAL A 147 -16.31 26.05 30.51
CA VAL A 147 -15.87 26.25 31.90
C VAL A 147 -14.38 26.02 32.12
N GLY A 148 -13.61 25.80 31.05
CA GLY A 148 -12.15 25.61 31.09
C GLY A 148 -11.41 26.62 30.21
N GLY A 149 -10.43 27.31 30.78
CA GLY A 149 -9.65 28.35 30.11
C GLY A 149 -9.96 29.76 30.60
N ASP A 150 -10.10 29.97 31.91
CA ASP A 150 -10.04 31.33 32.46
C ASP A 150 -8.58 31.79 32.37
N SER A 151 -8.29 32.63 31.36
CA SER A 151 -7.06 33.38 31.21
C SER A 151 -6.96 34.45 32.30
N ARG A 152 -6.91 34.01 33.56
CA ARG A 152 -6.57 34.87 34.70
C ARG A 152 -5.15 34.59 35.14
N GLY A 153 -4.28 35.54 34.82
CA GLY A 153 -3.02 35.75 35.54
C GLY A 153 -1.79 35.79 34.65
N ARG A 154 -1.65 36.85 33.87
CA ARG A 154 -0.35 37.48 33.67
C ARG A 154 -0.46 38.94 34.07
#